data_AF-A0A1H0STT7-F1
#
_entry.id   AF-A0A1H0STT7-F1
#
_cell.length_a   1.000
_cell.length_b   1.000
_cell.length_c   1.000
_cell.angle_alpha   90.00
_cell.angle_beta   90.00
_cell.angle_gamma   90.00
#
_symmetry.space_group_name_H-M   'P 1'
#
loop_
_entity.id
_entity.type
_entity.pdbx_description
1 polymer ?
#
loop_
_entity_poly.entity_id
_entity_poly.type
_entity_poly.pdbx_seq_one_letter_code
_entity_poly.pdbx_strand_id
1 'polypeptide(L)' 'MLAKDVLRVLGITRPTLTKYVKTGIIRVTVLPNKRYDYNEEDVYGFLNKDMKRKTFIYARVSTAKQKPDLENQI' A
#
# COMPACT_ATOMS: atom_id res chain seq x y z
N MET A 1 -4.96 14.49 -5.55
CA MET A 1 -5.43 13.96 -4.25
C MET A 1 -5.32 14.95 -3.08
N LEU A 2 -6.27 14.99 -2.14
CA LEU A 2 -6.17 15.80 -0.91
C LEU A 2 -5.37 15.07 0.19
N ALA A 3 -4.75 15.83 1.10
CA ALA A 3 -3.97 15.28 2.22
C ALA A 3 -4.73 14.23 3.05
N LYS A 4 -6.03 14.43 3.31
CA LYS A 4 -6.87 13.48 4.06
C LYS A 4 -6.92 12.10 3.38
N ASP A 5 -6.95 12.09 2.05
CA ASP A 5 -7.10 10.88 1.26
C ASP A 5 -5.76 10.15 1.19
N VAL A 6 -4.65 10.88 1.02
CA VAL A 6 -3.30 10.31 1.06
C VAL A 6 -2.99 9.66 2.41
N LEU A 7 -3.34 10.32 3.52
CA LEU A 7 -3.13 9.74 4.86
C LEU A 7 -3.96 8.46 5.06
N ARG A 8 -5.19 8.43 4.55
CA ARG A 8 -6.06 7.24 4.59
C ARG A 8 -5.53 6.11 3.72
N VAL A 9 -5.02 6.41 2.53
CA VAL A 9 -4.51 5.41 1.59
C VAL A 9 -3.19 4.81 2.09
N LEU A 10 -2.24 5.65 2.50
CA LEU A 10 -0.91 5.20 2.90
C LEU A 10 -0.82 4.75 4.36
N GLY A 11 -1.81 5.10 5.20
CA GLY A 11 -1.79 4.80 6.64
C GLY A 11 -0.66 5.49 7.41
N ILE A 12 -0.13 6.61 6.89
CA ILE A 12 0.99 7.35 7.49
C ILE A 12 0.53 8.55 8.31
N THR A 13 1.43 9.08 9.14
CA THR A 13 1.21 10.32 9.89
C THR A 13 1.52 11.56 9.05
N ARG A 14 0.97 12.72 9.45
CA ARG A 14 1.21 14.01 8.78
C ARG A 14 2.70 14.40 8.69
N PRO A 15 3.54 14.24 9.75
CA PRO A 15 4.97 14.53 9.64
C PRO A 15 5.67 13.71 8.55
N THR A 16 5.30 12.43 8.41
CA THR A 16 5.83 11.54 7.37
C THR A 16 5.44 12.04 5.97
N LEU A 17 4.18 12.44 5.78
CA LEU A 17 3.73 13.01 4.51
C LEU A 17 4.49 14.29 4.15
N THR A 18 4.72 15.18 5.11
CA THR A 18 5.53 16.39 4.91
C THR A 18 6.97 16.06 4.55
N LYS A 19 7.57 15.04 5.19
CA LYS A 19 8.91 14.57 4.86
C LYS A 19 8.97 14.09 3.40
N TYR A 20 8.01 13.29 2.94
CA TYR A 20 7.98 12.77 1.57
C TYR A 20 7.87 13.86 0.51
N VAL A 21 7.10 14.91 0.78
CA VAL A 21 7.04 16.08 -0.11
C VAL A 21 8.38 16.81 -0.12
N LYS A 22 8.99 17.06 1.04
CA LYS A 22 10.30 17.73 1.14
C LYS A 22 11.44 16.96 0.46
N THR A 23 11.40 15.63 0.52
CA THR A 23 12.38 14.77 -0.14
C THR A 23 12.08 14.52 -1.61
N GLY A 24 10.97 15.07 -2.16
CA GLY A 24 10.59 14.90 -3.56
C GLY A 24 10.07 13.50 -3.91
N ILE A 25 9.74 12.70 -2.89
CA ILE A 25 9.25 11.33 -3.08
C ILE A 25 7.78 11.33 -3.54
N ILE A 26 6.99 12.27 -3.05
CA ILE A 26 5.62 12.51 -3.52
C ILE A 26 5.57 13.92 -4.09
N ARG A 27 5.28 14.03 -5.38
CA ARG A 27 5.10 15.31 -6.06
C ARG A 27 3.78 15.94 -5.66
N VAL A 28 3.79 17.26 -5.52
CA VAL A 28 2.60 18.05 -5.18
C VAL A 28 2.47 19.23 -6.13
N THR A 29 1.24 19.57 -6.45
CA THR A 29 0.87 20.82 -7.12
C THR A 29 0.27 21.76 -6.08
N VAL A 30 0.75 23.01 -6.04
CA VAL A 30 0.18 24.01 -5.14
C VAL A 30 -1.02 24.64 -5.82
N LEU A 31 -2.21 24.42 -5.24
CA LEU A 31 -3.46 25.01 -5.71
C LEU A 31 -3.48 26.52 -5.42
N PRO A 32 -4.31 27.31 -6.13
CA PRO A 32 -4.46 28.76 -5.90
C PRO A 32 -4.86 29.12 -4.45
N ASN A 33 -5.51 28.19 -3.74
CA ASN A 33 -5.89 28.33 -2.33
C ASN A 33 -4.79 27.91 -1.35
N LYS A 34 -3.54 27.78 -1.80
CA LYS A 34 -2.36 27.32 -1.02
C LYS A 34 -2.47 25.90 -0.46
N ARG A 35 -3.44 25.10 -0.90
CA ARG A 35 -3.51 23.68 -0.56
C ARG A 35 -2.62 22.87 -1.49
N TYR A 36 -2.15 21.73 -1.00
CA TYR A 36 -1.45 20.75 -1.81
C TYR A 36 -2.43 19.80 -2.47
N ASP A 37 -2.23 19.62 -3.77
CA ASP A 37 -2.79 18.53 -4.54
C ASP A 37 -1.70 17.49 -4.80
N TYR A 38 -1.84 16.32 -4.21
CA TYR A 38 -0.83 15.26 -4.26
C TYR A 38 -0.99 14.44 -5.54
N ASN A 39 0.14 14.12 -6.18
CA ASN A 39 0.18 13.25 -7.36
C ASN A 39 -0.25 11.82 -6.98
N GLU A 40 -1.24 11.28 -7.68
CA GLU A 40 -1.82 9.98 -7.37
C GLU A 40 -0.91 8.82 -7.74
N GLU A 41 -0.15 8.91 -8.83
CA GLU A 41 0.78 7.87 -9.26
C GLU A 41 1.86 7.64 -8.21
N ASP A 42 2.42 8.72 -7.67
CA ASP A 42 3.42 8.65 -6.61
C ASP A 42 2.84 8.01 -5.34
N VAL A 43 1.59 8.35 -4.99
CA VAL A 43 0.90 7.80 -3.80
C VAL A 43 0.58 6.31 -3.99
N TYR A 44 0.00 5.91 -5.11
CA TYR A 44 -0.33 4.49 -5.35
C TYR A 44 0.92 3.64 -5.59
N GLY A 45 2.00 4.22 -6.11
CA GLY A 45 3.30 3.57 -6.23
C GLY A 45 3.88 3.07 -4.90
N PHE A 46 3.51 3.68 -3.77
CA PHE A 46 3.92 3.21 -2.45
C PHE A 46 3.23 1.93 -2.00
N LEU A 47 1.96 1.74 -2.36
CA LEU A 47 1.15 0.62 -1.84
C LEU A 47 1.66 -0.74 -2.30
N ASN A 48 2.29 -0.79 -3.48
CA ASN A 48 2.77 -2.02 -4.09
C ASN A 48 4.28 -2.05 -4.27
N LYS A 49 5.03 -1.17 -3.58
CA LYS A 49 6.48 -1.11 -3.72
C LYS A 49 7.06 -2.49 -3.36
N ASP A 50 7.67 -3.13 -4.35
CA ASP A 50 8.37 -4.42 -4.26
C ASP A 50 7.53 -5.68 -4.00
N MET A 51 6.19 -5.60 -4.00
CA MET A 51 5.35 -6.80 -3.91
C MET A 51 5.06 -7.42 -5.27
N LYS A 52 5.78 -8.50 -5.60
CA LYS A 52 5.38 -9.39 -6.71
C LYS A 52 4.01 -10.00 -6.39
N ARG A 53 3.05 -9.90 -7.33
CA ARG A 53 1.78 -10.63 -7.23
C ARG A 53 2.06 -12.11 -7.02
N LYS A 54 1.55 -12.67 -5.93
CA LYS A 54 1.60 -14.11 -5.62
C LYS A 54 0.19 -14.68 -5.73
N THR A 55 0.08 -15.83 -6.38
CA THR A 55 -1.15 -16.62 -6.37
C THR A 55 -1.07 -17.57 -5.18
N PHE A 56 -2.01 -17.45 -4.24
CA PHE A 56 -2.08 -18.30 -3.06
C PHE A 56 -3.27 -19.25 -3.19
N ILE A 57 -3.07 -20.51 -2.81
CA ILE A 57 -4.14 -21.47 -2.61
C ILE A 57 -4.30 -21.63 -1.09
N TYR A 58 -5.49 -21.35 -0.58
CA TYR A 58 -5.81 -21.56 0.83
C TYR A 58 -6.50 -22.90 1.00
N ALA A 59 -5.86 -23.80 1.73
CA ALA A 59 -6.44 -25.08 2.07
C ALA A 59 -6.24 -25.38 3.55
N ARG A 60 -7.15 -26.18 4.11
CA ARG A 60 -7.11 -26.55 5.54
C ARG A 60 -7.51 -28.01 5.72
N VAL A 61 -6.99 -28.62 6.77
CA VAL A 61 -7.41 -29.95 7.23
C VAL A 61 -8.02 -29.88 8.63
N SER A 62 -8.94 -30.79 8.91
CA SER A 62 -9.61 -30.87 10.21
C SER A 62 -8.69 -31.41 11.32
N THR A 63 -7.71 -32.25 10.96
CA THR A 63 -6.76 -32.82 11.92
C THR A 63 -5.33 -32.76 11.40
N ALA A 64 -4.36 -32.62 12.30
CA ALA A 64 -2.94 -32.50 11.91
C ALA A 64 -2.40 -33.72 11.14
N LYS A 65 -3.00 -34.91 11.36
CA LYS A 65 -2.62 -36.16 10.68
C LYS A 65 -2.89 -36.12 9.17
N GLN A 66 -3.81 -35.27 8.71
CA GLN A 66 -4.22 -35.15 7.30
C GLN A 66 -3.35 -34.14 6.51
N LYS A 67 -2.40 -33.46 7.16
CA LYS A 67 -1.50 -32.51 6.47
C LYS A 67 -0.72 -33.13 5.30
N PRO A 68 -0.14 -34.34 5.45
CA PRO A 68 0.59 -34.97 4.34
C PRO A 68 -0.33 -35.27 3.15
N ASP A 69 -1.57 -35.71 3.41
CA ASP A 69 -2.54 -35.98 2.35
C ASP A 69 -2.94 -34.69 1.62
N LEU A 70 -3.03 -33.57 2.35
CA LEU A 70 -3.33 -32.27 1.76
C LEU A 70 -2.18 -31.77 0.86
N GLU A 71 -0.94 -31.97 1.26
CA GLU A 71 0.23 -31.63 0.43
C GLU A 71 0.24 -32.41 -0.89
N ASN A 72 -0.31 -33.64 -0.91
CA ASN A 72 -0.44 -34.44 -2.13
C ASN A 72 -1.63 -34.02 -3.03
N GLN A 73 -2.54 -33.17 -2.55
CA GLN A 73 -3.76 -32.74 -3.26
C GLN A 73 -3.68 -31.34 -3.88
N ILE A 74 -2.70 -30.52 -3.47
CA ILE A 74 -2.48 -29.14 -3.93
C ILE A 74 -1.38 -29.10 -4.97
#